data_AF-A0A1D6MQH9-F1
#
_entry.id   AF-A0A1D6MQH9-F1
#
_cell.length_a   1.000
_cell.length_b   1.000
_cell.length_c   1.000
_cell.angle_alpha   90.00
_cell.angle_beta   90.00
_cell.angle_gamma   90.00
#
_symmetry.space_group_name_H-M   'P 1'
#
loop_
_entity.id
_entity.type
_entity.pdbx_description
1 polymer ?
#
loop_
_entity_poly.entity_id
_entity_poly.type
_entity_poly.pdbx_seq_one_letter_code
_entity_poly.pdbx_strand_id
1 'polypeptide(L)'
;MCRSGMPRCTTVAAAPRPHNCIDLSIDLEKQQIDFTACHSVVISAKINSLTSIETELPFSYYNLPYCKPLDGVKKSAENLGEILMGDQIDNSSYRFQVNVNESVYLCTTDPLINEQAELLKRRARDLYQVNMVLDNLPVMRFTEQNDVIIQWTGFPVGYNLGYNPIWSNEDYIINHLKFRVLVHQYQAQGDVVVTSEDGVAMVESDSKSGFQIVGFEVVPYSVRRDPESMSKLKMYDKADSVNCPLELEKSQAIRENERITFTYEVEYVKSNINWSSRWDAYLKMDGAKVHWFSIMNSMMVVFFPAGIVFVIFLRTVRRDLTRGKVINAATAYPISQREQASVAKLLQPSTSM
;
A
#
# COMPACT_ATOMS: atom_id res chain seq x y z
N MET A 1 -45.33 -50.90 -25.96
CA MET A 1 -44.80 -50.92 -27.35
C MET A 1 -44.32 -49.51 -27.70
N CYS A 2 -43.29 -49.43 -28.55
CA CYS A 2 -42.25 -48.39 -28.59
C CYS A 2 -42.56 -47.07 -29.31
N ARG A 3 -41.84 -46.01 -28.86
CA ARG A 3 -41.08 -44.96 -29.59
C ARG A 3 -41.69 -44.23 -30.83
N SER A 4 -41.70 -42.89 -30.82
CA SER A 4 -40.64 -41.98 -31.34
C SER A 4 -41.20 -40.61 -31.79
N GLY A 5 -40.43 -39.52 -31.59
CA GLY A 5 -40.52 -38.31 -32.41
C GLY A 5 -40.70 -36.97 -31.67
N MET A 6 -39.59 -36.30 -31.30
CA MET A 6 -39.56 -34.84 -31.04
C MET A 6 -39.99 -34.05 -32.29
N PRO A 7 -40.50 -32.80 -32.12
CA PRO A 7 -39.67 -31.67 -32.53
C PRO A 7 -39.74 -30.43 -31.62
N ARG A 8 -38.54 -29.82 -31.46
CA ARG A 8 -38.20 -28.39 -31.46
C ARG A 8 -38.77 -27.46 -30.38
N CYS A 9 -37.87 -27.05 -29.49
CA CYS A 9 -37.93 -25.80 -28.73
C CYS A 9 -38.11 -24.60 -29.66
N THR A 10 -39.20 -23.86 -29.51
CA THR A 10 -39.37 -22.51 -30.05
C THR A 10 -38.84 -21.49 -29.03
N THR A 11 -37.78 -20.82 -29.44
CA THR A 11 -37.13 -19.68 -28.82
C THR A 11 -38.08 -18.48 -28.70
N VAL A 12 -38.24 -17.95 -27.49
CA VAL A 12 -38.86 -16.62 -27.26
C VAL A 12 -37.79 -15.56 -27.48
N ALA A 13 -38.16 -14.53 -28.25
CA ALA A 13 -37.30 -13.53 -28.85
C ALA A 13 -36.50 -12.69 -27.84
N ALA A 14 -35.19 -12.56 -28.09
CA ALA A 14 -34.33 -11.57 -27.47
C ALA A 14 -34.47 -10.23 -28.21
N ALA A 15 -34.62 -9.14 -27.44
CA ALA A 15 -34.64 -7.76 -27.89
C ALA A 15 -33.32 -7.37 -28.63
N PRO A 16 -33.34 -6.35 -29.50
CA PRO A 16 -32.25 -6.07 -30.43
C PRO A 16 -31.01 -5.54 -29.71
N ARG A 17 -29.83 -6.09 -30.07
CA ARG A 17 -28.53 -5.61 -29.63
C ARG A 17 -28.21 -4.27 -30.31
N PRO A 18 -27.67 -3.26 -29.61
CA PRO A 18 -26.99 -2.17 -30.26
C PRO A 18 -25.62 -2.67 -30.79
N HIS A 19 -25.36 -2.36 -32.06
CA HIS A 19 -24.07 -2.57 -32.71
C HIS A 19 -23.05 -1.57 -32.17
N ASN A 20 -22.12 -2.06 -31.35
CA ASN A 20 -20.71 -1.64 -31.21
C ASN A 20 -20.20 -2.17 -29.86
N CYS A 21 -19.73 -3.41 -29.85
CA CYS A 21 -19.00 -4.00 -28.72
C CYS A 21 -17.71 -4.62 -29.28
N ILE A 22 -16.55 -4.14 -28.83
CA ILE A 22 -15.23 -4.73 -29.08
C ILE A 22 -14.73 -5.33 -27.76
N ASP A 23 -14.06 -6.48 -27.86
CA ASP A 23 -13.67 -7.38 -26.78
C ASP A 23 -12.85 -6.72 -25.64
N LEU A 24 -13.13 -7.17 -24.41
CA LEU A 24 -12.25 -6.99 -23.25
C LEU A 24 -10.89 -7.64 -23.53
N SER A 25 -9.85 -6.83 -23.71
CA SER A 25 -8.47 -7.32 -23.68
C SER A 25 -7.88 -7.03 -22.30
N ILE A 26 -7.69 -8.09 -21.51
CA ILE A 26 -6.85 -8.07 -20.30
C ILE A 26 -5.41 -8.15 -20.81
N ASP A 27 -4.67 -7.05 -20.74
CA ASP A 27 -3.25 -7.06 -21.04
C ASP A 27 -2.50 -7.67 -19.83
N LEU A 28 -2.20 -8.97 -19.92
CA LEU A 28 -1.56 -9.77 -18.87
C LEU A 28 -0.12 -9.32 -18.56
N GLU A 29 0.43 -8.35 -19.30
CA GLU A 29 1.81 -7.88 -19.12
C GLU A 29 1.93 -6.67 -18.19
N LYS A 30 0.84 -5.93 -17.91
CA LYS A 30 0.91 -4.63 -17.19
C LYS A 30 0.16 -4.51 -15.88
N GLN A 31 -0.63 -5.50 -15.48
CA GLN A 31 -1.38 -5.47 -14.20
C GLN A 31 -2.14 -4.13 -13.97
N GLN A 32 -2.64 -3.50 -15.05
CA GLN A 32 -3.24 -2.17 -15.04
C GLN A 32 -4.67 -2.20 -15.59
N ILE A 33 -5.57 -1.42 -14.97
CA ILE A 33 -6.95 -1.23 -15.43
C ILE A 33 -6.96 -0.08 -16.45
N ASP A 34 -7.33 -0.37 -17.70
CA ASP A 34 -7.49 0.62 -18.76
C ASP A 34 -8.99 0.89 -19.01
N PHE A 35 -9.40 2.15 -19.01
CA PHE A 35 -10.82 2.54 -19.02
C PHE A 35 -11.25 3.07 -20.40
N THR A 36 -12.02 2.28 -21.15
CA THR A 36 -12.73 2.76 -22.35
C THR A 36 -14.23 2.85 -22.06
N ALA A 37 -14.84 3.97 -22.42
CA ALA A 37 -16.19 4.37 -22.04
C ALA A 37 -17.29 3.51 -22.71
N CYS A 38 -17.92 2.58 -21.96
CA CYS A 38 -19.32 2.15 -22.16
C CYS A 38 -19.91 1.22 -21.06
N HIS A 39 -19.35 1.24 -19.84
CA HIS A 39 -20.01 0.73 -18.63
C HIS A 39 -19.62 1.63 -17.46
N SER A 40 -20.53 1.85 -16.50
CA SER A 40 -20.15 2.37 -15.18
C SER A 40 -19.24 1.34 -14.52
N VAL A 41 -17.93 1.45 -14.76
CA VAL A 41 -16.94 0.54 -14.20
C VAL A 41 -16.94 0.76 -12.70
N VAL A 42 -17.17 -0.32 -11.96
CA VAL A 42 -17.14 -0.32 -10.50
C VAL A 42 -15.78 -0.83 -10.07
N ILE A 43 -15.06 -0.02 -9.31
CA ILE A 43 -13.79 -0.40 -8.67
C ILE A 43 -14.04 -0.58 -7.17
N SER A 44 -13.42 -1.57 -6.56
CA SER A 44 -13.59 -1.85 -5.12
C SER A 44 -12.30 -1.56 -4.38
N ALA A 45 -12.40 -0.90 -3.23
CA ALA A 45 -11.27 -0.77 -2.33
C ALA A 45 -10.96 -2.12 -1.67
N LYS A 46 -9.71 -2.31 -1.29
CA LYS A 46 -9.24 -3.43 -0.47
C LYS A 46 -8.87 -2.92 0.91
N ILE A 47 -9.03 -3.76 1.93
CA ILE A 47 -8.71 -3.41 3.30
C ILE A 47 -7.56 -4.30 3.77
N ASN A 48 -6.63 -3.69 4.49
CA ASN A 48 -5.57 -4.39 5.18
C ASN A 48 -5.85 -4.44 6.70
N SER A 49 -4.97 -5.06 7.46
CA SER A 49 -5.05 -5.15 8.92
C SER A 49 -5.09 -3.78 9.59
N LEU A 50 -5.79 -3.73 10.73
CA LEU A 50 -5.78 -2.60 11.66
C LEU A 50 -4.41 -2.52 12.33
N THR A 51 -3.77 -1.35 12.30
CA THR A 51 -2.48 -1.11 12.95
C THR A 51 -2.59 0.06 13.92
N SER A 52 -1.88 0.01 15.04
CA SER A 52 -1.81 1.11 16.00
C SER A 52 -0.43 1.78 15.92
N ILE A 53 -0.38 3.06 16.30
CA ILE A 53 0.89 3.77 16.53
C ILE A 53 1.45 3.44 17.93
N GLU A 54 0.58 3.05 18.87
CA GLU A 54 0.96 2.77 20.25
C GLU A 54 1.28 1.30 20.49
N THR A 55 0.67 0.39 19.74
CA THR A 55 0.81 -1.05 19.93
C THR A 55 1.39 -1.75 18.70
N GLU A 56 2.19 -2.80 18.92
CA GLU A 56 2.87 -3.54 17.85
C GLU A 56 2.01 -4.65 17.21
N LEU A 57 0.79 -4.89 17.73
CA LEU A 57 -0.04 -6.02 17.31
C LEU A 57 -1.12 -5.61 16.30
N PRO A 58 -1.07 -6.12 15.05
CA PRO A 58 -2.11 -5.90 14.06
C PRO A 58 -3.34 -6.78 14.33
N PHE A 59 -4.53 -6.27 13.99
CA PHE A 59 -5.79 -7.00 14.08
C PHE A 59 -6.54 -7.01 12.75
N SER A 60 -7.30 -8.07 12.45
CA SER A 60 -8.13 -8.09 11.24
C SER A 60 -9.22 -7.01 11.32
N TYR A 61 -9.50 -6.35 10.20
CA TYR A 61 -10.57 -5.37 10.08
C TYR A 61 -11.93 -5.94 10.50
N TYR A 62 -12.26 -7.16 10.06
CA TYR A 62 -13.55 -7.80 10.33
C TYR A 62 -13.69 -8.39 11.74
N ASN A 63 -12.69 -8.21 12.61
CA ASN A 63 -12.85 -8.46 14.05
C ASN A 63 -13.69 -7.37 14.74
N LEU A 64 -13.82 -6.21 14.10
CA LEU A 64 -14.74 -5.16 14.51
C LEU A 64 -16.08 -5.30 13.77
N PRO A 65 -17.19 -4.79 14.33
CA PRO A 65 -18.54 -4.90 13.75
C PRO A 65 -18.73 -3.96 12.54
N TYR A 66 -17.82 -4.01 11.57
CA TYR A 66 -17.95 -3.32 10.30
C TYR A 66 -18.80 -4.10 9.30
N CYS A 67 -19.29 -3.39 8.27
CA CYS A 67 -20.06 -3.99 7.19
C CYS A 67 -19.23 -5.00 6.38
N LYS A 68 -19.74 -6.22 6.26
CA LYS A 68 -19.18 -7.26 5.40
C LYS A 68 -19.76 -7.15 3.98
N PRO A 69 -18.98 -7.44 2.93
CA PRO A 69 -19.47 -7.42 1.56
C PRO A 69 -20.50 -8.54 1.34
N LEU A 70 -21.43 -8.31 0.40
CA LEU A 70 -22.53 -9.24 0.08
C LEU A 70 -22.02 -10.63 -0.35
N ASP A 71 -20.88 -10.68 -1.04
CA ASP A 71 -20.26 -11.92 -1.54
C ASP A 71 -19.40 -12.63 -0.49
N GLY A 72 -19.40 -12.14 0.75
CA GLY A 72 -18.55 -12.62 1.83
C GLY A 72 -17.11 -12.10 1.76
N VAL A 73 -16.40 -12.28 2.87
CA VAL A 73 -15.00 -11.87 3.01
C VAL A 73 -14.10 -12.84 2.26
N LYS A 74 -13.33 -12.32 1.31
CA LYS A 74 -12.41 -13.04 0.46
C LYS A 74 -11.02 -12.44 0.62
N LYS A 75 -10.06 -13.30 0.96
CA LYS A 75 -8.64 -12.94 0.98
C LYS A 75 -8.15 -12.70 -0.44
N SER A 76 -7.53 -11.56 -0.65
CA SER A 76 -6.94 -11.17 -1.92
C SER A 76 -5.44 -10.98 -1.70
N ALA A 77 -4.63 -11.98 -2.00
CA ALA A 77 -3.18 -11.82 -2.03
C ALA A 77 -2.77 -11.29 -3.42
N GLU A 78 -2.08 -10.15 -3.49
CA GLU A 78 -1.63 -9.60 -4.77
C GLU A 78 -0.24 -10.09 -5.17
N ASN A 79 0.62 -10.36 -4.19
CA ASN A 79 1.99 -10.82 -4.46
C ASN A 79 2.50 -11.85 -3.44
N LEU A 80 3.55 -12.57 -3.82
CA LEU A 80 4.18 -13.60 -2.99
C LEU A 80 4.81 -13.00 -1.71
N GLY A 81 5.24 -11.74 -1.75
CA GLY A 81 5.81 -11.02 -0.62
C GLY A 81 4.79 -10.84 0.52
N GLU A 82 3.58 -10.42 0.20
CA GLU A 82 2.47 -10.24 1.15
C GLU A 82 2.09 -11.54 1.86
N ILE A 83 2.03 -12.64 1.11
CA ILE A 83 1.75 -13.97 1.68
C ILE A 83 2.83 -14.36 2.70
N LEU A 84 4.11 -14.10 2.38
CA LEU A 84 5.25 -14.42 3.25
C LEU A 84 5.35 -13.49 4.46
N MET A 85 4.92 -12.23 4.33
CA MET A 85 4.84 -11.27 5.43
C MET A 85 3.62 -11.51 6.33
N GLY A 86 2.70 -12.40 5.92
CA GLY A 86 1.48 -12.70 6.66
C GLY A 86 0.44 -11.59 6.59
N ASP A 87 0.56 -10.70 5.59
CA ASP A 87 -0.34 -9.57 5.43
C ASP A 87 -1.71 -10.06 4.94
N GLN A 88 -2.78 -9.59 5.58
CA GLN A 88 -4.14 -10.06 5.30
C GLN A 88 -4.92 -8.96 4.60
N ILE A 89 -4.75 -8.90 3.28
CA ILE A 89 -5.56 -8.03 2.41
C ILE A 89 -6.87 -8.76 2.11
N ASP A 90 -7.97 -8.16 2.54
CA ASP A 90 -9.33 -8.63 2.32
C ASP A 90 -10.10 -7.71 1.37
N ASN A 91 -11.07 -8.25 0.65
CA ASN A 91 -12.02 -7.41 -0.09
C ASN A 91 -12.83 -6.53 0.88
N SER A 92 -13.11 -5.30 0.48
CA SER A 92 -13.94 -4.39 1.27
C SER A 92 -15.37 -4.28 0.74
N SER A 93 -16.22 -3.70 1.58
CA SER A 93 -17.58 -3.30 1.21
C SER A 93 -17.64 -1.97 0.44
N TYR A 94 -16.52 -1.28 0.23
CA TYR A 94 -16.49 0.04 -0.42
C TYR A 94 -16.27 -0.14 -1.91
N ARG A 95 -17.23 0.36 -2.69
CA ARG A 95 -17.21 0.32 -4.15
C ARG A 95 -17.35 1.73 -4.70
N PHE A 96 -16.66 2.03 -5.78
CA PHE A 96 -16.65 3.34 -6.38
C PHE A 96 -17.03 3.21 -7.85
N GLN A 97 -18.05 3.96 -8.26
CA GLN A 97 -18.37 4.13 -9.67
C GLN A 97 -17.44 5.19 -10.24
N VAL A 98 -16.65 4.81 -11.23
CA VAL A 98 -15.63 5.70 -11.80
C VAL A 98 -16.26 6.98 -12.33
N ASN A 99 -15.72 8.13 -11.92
CA ASN A 99 -16.16 9.46 -12.34
C ASN A 99 -17.62 9.80 -11.95
N VAL A 100 -18.13 9.16 -10.89
CA VAL A 100 -19.44 9.46 -10.31
C VAL A 100 -19.27 9.88 -8.86
N ASN A 101 -19.70 11.11 -8.56
CA ASN A 101 -19.77 11.58 -7.18
C ASN A 101 -21.08 11.10 -6.58
N GLU A 102 -21.00 10.30 -5.52
CA GLU A 102 -22.17 9.75 -4.84
C GLU A 102 -21.92 9.58 -3.34
N SER A 103 -23.01 9.62 -2.58
CA SER A 103 -23.06 9.24 -1.18
C SER A 103 -23.87 7.96 -1.05
N VAL A 104 -23.32 6.98 -0.35
CA VAL A 104 -23.73 5.59 -0.42
C VAL A 104 -23.86 4.99 0.97
N TYR A 105 -24.96 4.29 1.19
CA TYR A 105 -25.19 3.51 2.40
C TYR A 105 -24.54 2.13 2.30
N LEU A 106 -23.89 1.67 3.37
CA LEU A 106 -23.32 0.33 3.44
C LEU A 106 -24.21 -0.61 4.22
N CYS A 107 -24.28 -0.41 5.53
CA CYS A 107 -25.09 -1.24 6.41
C CYS A 107 -25.33 -0.52 7.74
N THR A 108 -26.30 -1.04 8.47
CA THR A 108 -26.53 -0.73 9.88
C THR A 108 -26.23 -2.00 10.66
N THR A 109 -25.43 -1.89 11.71
CA THR A 109 -25.12 -3.04 12.56
C THR A 109 -26.34 -3.50 13.34
N ASP A 110 -26.28 -4.75 13.80
CA ASP A 110 -27.10 -5.16 14.93
C ASP A 110 -26.77 -4.32 16.18
N PRO A 111 -27.68 -4.28 17.18
CA PRO A 111 -27.40 -3.58 18.43
C PRO A 111 -26.13 -4.13 19.04
N LEU A 112 -25.21 -3.22 19.38
CA LEU A 112 -23.91 -3.63 19.92
C LEU A 112 -24.08 -4.37 21.24
N ILE A 113 -23.48 -5.56 21.30
CA ILE A 113 -23.32 -6.31 22.56
C ILE A 113 -22.27 -5.58 23.41
N ASN A 114 -22.38 -5.67 24.73
CA ASN A 114 -21.41 -5.08 25.67
C ASN A 114 -19.94 -5.37 25.28
N GLU A 115 -19.60 -6.64 25.00
CA GLU A 115 -18.24 -7.04 24.59
C GLU A 115 -17.77 -6.35 23.29
N GLN A 116 -18.67 -6.18 22.32
CA GLN A 116 -18.35 -5.51 21.04
C GLN A 116 -18.16 -4.01 21.24
N ALA A 117 -18.99 -3.38 22.07
CA ALA A 117 -18.87 -1.98 22.42
C ALA A 117 -17.54 -1.71 23.15
N GLU A 118 -17.19 -2.53 24.15
CA GLU A 118 -15.92 -2.39 24.87
C GLU A 118 -14.71 -2.67 23.99
N LEU A 119 -14.79 -3.65 23.08
CA LEU A 119 -13.75 -3.89 22.09
C LEU A 119 -13.54 -2.68 21.18
N LEU A 120 -14.62 -2.10 20.65
CA LEU A 120 -14.56 -0.89 19.82
C LEU A 120 -13.95 0.29 20.58
N LYS A 121 -14.39 0.55 21.82
CA LYS A 121 -13.82 1.60 22.67
C LYS A 121 -12.33 1.39 22.90
N ARG A 122 -11.91 0.17 23.20
CA ARG A 122 -10.48 -0.15 23.37
C ARG A 122 -9.69 0.12 22.10
N ARG A 123 -10.18 -0.31 20.93
CA ARG A 123 -9.50 -0.03 19.65
C ARG A 123 -9.44 1.45 19.31
N ALA A 124 -10.48 2.21 19.63
CA ALA A 124 -10.49 3.66 19.46
C ALA A 124 -9.46 4.34 20.38
N ARG A 125 -9.37 3.93 21.65
CA ARG A 125 -8.42 4.50 22.63
C ARG A 125 -6.97 4.13 22.34
N ASP A 126 -6.71 2.89 21.92
CA ASP A 126 -5.38 2.41 21.52
C ASP A 126 -4.94 2.95 20.14
N LEU A 127 -5.61 3.97 19.60
CA LEU A 127 -5.28 4.64 18.33
C LEU A 127 -5.12 3.69 17.14
N TYR A 128 -5.94 2.65 17.06
CA TYR A 128 -5.96 1.78 15.88
C TYR A 128 -6.44 2.54 14.64
N GLN A 129 -5.74 2.33 13.54
CA GLN A 129 -6.04 2.88 12.23
C GLN A 129 -6.40 1.75 11.27
N VAL A 130 -7.42 2.01 10.46
CA VAL A 130 -7.84 1.19 9.34
C VAL A 130 -6.98 1.53 8.14
N ASN A 131 -6.28 0.53 7.62
CA ASN A 131 -5.51 0.64 6.39
C ASN A 131 -6.36 0.17 5.22
N MET A 132 -6.49 1.01 4.20
CA MET A 132 -7.25 0.70 2.99
C MET A 132 -6.38 1.02 1.77
N VAL A 133 -6.61 0.29 0.68
CA VAL A 133 -5.86 0.40 -0.57
C VAL A 133 -6.84 0.47 -1.73
N LEU A 134 -6.58 1.35 -2.69
CA LEU A 134 -7.30 1.45 -3.95
C LEU A 134 -6.30 1.57 -5.09
N ASP A 135 -6.37 0.67 -6.09
CA ASP A 135 -5.43 0.65 -7.22
C ASP A 135 -3.95 0.68 -6.77
N ASN A 136 -3.68 -0.12 -5.73
CA ASN A 136 -2.41 -0.28 -5.04
C ASN A 136 -1.93 0.96 -4.28
N LEU A 137 -2.68 2.06 -4.28
CA LEU A 137 -2.38 3.26 -3.48
C LEU A 137 -3.02 3.13 -2.09
N PRO A 138 -2.25 3.30 -1.00
CA PRO A 138 -2.84 3.34 0.33
C PRO A 138 -3.71 4.58 0.48
N VAL A 139 -4.64 4.53 1.42
CA VAL A 139 -5.47 5.69 1.75
C VAL A 139 -4.68 6.68 2.61
N MET A 140 -4.78 7.97 2.27
CA MET A 140 -4.16 9.06 3.02
C MET A 140 -5.19 9.92 3.74
N ARG A 141 -4.87 10.36 4.94
CA ARG A 141 -5.55 11.49 5.58
C ARG A 141 -4.57 12.61 5.87
N PHE A 142 -5.07 13.83 5.81
CA PHE A 142 -4.31 15.03 6.16
C PHE A 142 -4.93 15.66 7.39
N THR A 143 -4.09 16.05 8.35
CA THR A 143 -4.51 16.79 9.54
C THR A 143 -3.64 18.01 9.69
N GLU A 144 -4.25 19.14 9.99
CA GLU A 144 -3.54 20.39 10.26
C GLU A 144 -3.25 20.50 11.76
N GLN A 145 -1.99 20.67 12.12
CA GLN A 145 -1.55 20.94 13.49
C GLN A 145 -0.58 22.12 13.47
N ASN A 146 -0.93 23.23 14.15
CA ASN A 146 -0.10 24.44 14.24
C ASN A 146 0.41 24.94 12.87
N ASP A 147 -0.48 25.10 11.89
CA ASP A 147 -0.18 25.48 10.49
C ASP A 147 0.73 24.48 9.72
N VAL A 148 0.96 23.29 10.26
CA VAL A 148 1.68 22.19 9.59
C VAL A 148 0.69 21.10 9.19
N ILE A 149 0.71 20.74 7.91
CA ILE A 149 -0.10 19.63 7.38
C ILE A 149 0.66 18.33 7.64
N ILE A 150 0.13 17.51 8.53
CA ILE A 150 0.63 16.16 8.81
C ILE A 150 -0.14 15.15 7.98
N GLN A 151 0.60 14.29 7.28
CA GLN A 151 0.08 13.23 6.45
C GLN A 151 0.13 11.89 7.19
N TRP A 152 -0.97 11.15 7.19
CA TRP A 152 -1.09 9.84 7.84
C TRP A 152 -1.64 8.79 6.86
N THR A 153 -1.14 7.56 6.95
CA THR A 153 -1.73 6.40 6.25
C THR A 153 -2.90 5.86 7.06
N GLY A 154 -4.02 5.59 6.40
CA GLY A 154 -5.21 5.06 7.05
C GLY A 154 -6.04 6.12 7.78
N PHE A 155 -7.10 5.66 8.43
CA PHE A 155 -7.98 6.50 9.26
C PHE A 155 -8.24 5.83 10.60
N PRO A 156 -8.39 6.59 11.70
CA PRO A 156 -8.62 6.00 13.01
C PRO A 156 -9.97 5.27 13.08
N VAL A 157 -10.05 4.22 13.90
CA VAL A 157 -11.31 3.51 14.18
C VAL A 157 -12.31 4.44 14.88
N GLY A 158 -11.80 5.31 15.74
CA GLY A 158 -12.58 6.26 16.51
C GLY A 158 -11.67 7.25 17.23
N TYR A 159 -12.27 8.11 18.03
CA TYR A 159 -11.53 9.07 18.84
C TYR A 159 -12.21 9.24 20.20
N ASN A 160 -11.40 9.65 21.18
CA ASN A 160 -11.87 10.06 22.50
C ASN A 160 -11.43 11.51 22.70
N LEU A 161 -12.34 12.37 23.17
CA LEU A 161 -12.09 13.81 23.33
C LEU A 161 -11.54 14.19 24.71
N GLY A 162 -11.15 13.20 25.50
CA GLY A 162 -10.64 13.35 26.85
C GLY A 162 -11.72 13.76 27.85
N TYR A 163 -11.34 13.77 29.13
CA TYR A 163 -12.19 14.25 30.20
C TYR A 163 -12.34 15.78 30.11
N ASN A 164 -13.52 16.24 29.71
CA ASN A 164 -13.92 17.63 29.81
C ASN A 164 -15.10 17.73 30.79
N PRO A 165 -15.08 18.60 31.82
CA PRO A 165 -16.18 18.72 32.78
C PRO A 165 -17.55 19.10 32.16
N ILE A 166 -17.60 19.45 30.87
CA ILE A 166 -18.81 19.85 30.14
C ILE A 166 -19.38 18.70 29.29
N TRP A 167 -18.56 17.74 28.85
CA TRP A 167 -18.99 16.64 27.97
C TRP A 167 -18.67 15.29 28.60
N SER A 168 -19.60 14.34 28.43
CA SER A 168 -19.45 12.93 28.80
C SER A 168 -18.11 12.36 28.29
N ASN A 169 -17.44 11.52 29.10
CA ASN A 169 -16.23 10.76 28.72
C ASN A 169 -16.59 9.64 27.75
N GLU A 170 -17.04 10.03 26.56
CA GLU A 170 -17.55 9.14 25.52
C GLU A 170 -16.49 8.91 24.45
N ASP A 171 -16.43 7.65 24.00
CA ASP A 171 -15.66 7.26 22.83
C ASP A 171 -16.59 7.33 21.61
N TYR A 172 -16.10 7.94 20.54
CA TYR A 172 -16.83 8.11 19.29
C TYR A 172 -16.25 7.21 18.21
N ILE A 173 -17.12 6.62 17.38
CA ILE A 173 -16.70 5.80 16.24
C ILE A 173 -16.73 6.62 14.95
N ILE A 174 -15.77 6.35 14.07
CA ILE A 174 -15.79 6.85 12.69
C ILE A 174 -16.62 5.89 11.84
N ASN A 175 -17.76 6.39 11.38
CA ASN A 175 -18.73 5.60 10.62
C ASN A 175 -19.13 6.24 9.28
N HIS A 176 -18.69 7.48 9.02
CA HIS A 176 -18.84 8.14 7.74
C HIS A 176 -17.47 8.48 7.17
N LEU A 177 -17.18 8.03 5.95
CA LEU A 177 -15.92 8.30 5.26
C LEU A 177 -16.18 9.10 4.01
N LYS A 178 -15.53 10.26 3.88
CA LYS A 178 -15.53 11.01 2.63
C LYS A 178 -14.22 10.75 1.89
N PHE A 179 -14.29 10.00 0.79
CA PHE A 179 -13.16 9.70 -0.06
C PHE A 179 -12.99 10.75 -1.14
N ARG A 180 -11.75 11.19 -1.36
CA ARG A 180 -11.37 12.00 -2.52
C ARG A 180 -10.44 11.17 -3.38
N VAL A 181 -10.90 10.83 -4.59
CA VAL A 181 -10.13 10.04 -5.54
C VAL A 181 -9.55 11.01 -6.57
N LEU A 182 -8.23 11.16 -6.58
CA LEU A 182 -7.54 12.02 -7.52
C LEU A 182 -7.36 11.26 -8.84
N VAL A 183 -7.83 11.85 -9.94
CA VAL A 183 -7.76 11.25 -11.27
C VAL A 183 -6.96 12.12 -12.23
N HIS A 184 -6.03 11.49 -12.93
CA HIS A 184 -5.33 12.06 -14.06
C HIS A 184 -6.05 11.68 -15.35
N GLN A 185 -6.39 12.67 -16.17
CA GLN A 185 -6.99 12.44 -17.47
C GLN A 185 -5.88 12.41 -18.52
N TYR A 186 -5.69 11.27 -19.16
CA TYR A 186 -4.75 11.14 -20.28
C TYR A 186 -5.50 11.11 -21.60
N GLN A 187 -4.94 11.75 -22.62
CA GLN A 187 -5.42 11.66 -24.00
C GLN A 187 -4.35 10.91 -24.80
N ALA A 188 -4.62 9.65 -25.12
CA ALA A 188 -3.79 8.92 -26.06
C ALA A 188 -4.22 9.34 -27.46
N GLN A 189 -3.35 10.05 -28.17
CA GLN A 189 -3.51 10.28 -29.60
C GLN A 189 -2.88 9.09 -30.31
N GLY A 190 -3.71 8.09 -30.63
CA GLY A 190 -3.30 6.93 -31.41
C GLY A 190 -3.88 7.03 -32.81
N ASP A 191 -3.01 7.12 -33.82
CA ASP A 191 -3.44 6.96 -35.21
C ASP A 191 -3.75 5.47 -35.43
N VAL A 192 -5.04 5.12 -35.49
CA VAL A 192 -5.46 3.78 -35.85
C VAL A 192 -5.62 3.75 -37.36
N VAL A 193 -4.73 3.01 -38.04
CA VAL A 193 -4.87 2.75 -39.47
C VAL A 193 -5.92 1.67 -39.64
N VAL A 194 -7.13 2.06 -40.04
CA VAL A 194 -8.20 1.12 -40.38
C VAL A 194 -8.12 0.86 -41.88
N THR A 195 -7.80 -0.37 -42.27
CA THR A 195 -7.87 -0.82 -43.66
C THR A 195 -9.30 -1.27 -43.95
N SER A 196 -10.02 -0.57 -44.84
CA SER A 196 -11.32 -1.06 -45.32
C SER A 196 -11.11 -2.26 -46.26
N GLU A 197 -12.16 -3.06 -46.46
CA GLU A 197 -12.16 -4.21 -47.38
C GLU A 197 -11.84 -3.81 -48.85
N ASP A 198 -11.96 -2.52 -49.18
CA ASP A 198 -11.61 -1.95 -50.49
C ASP A 198 -10.13 -1.50 -50.61
N GLY A 199 -9.29 -1.81 -49.61
CA GLY A 199 -7.85 -1.50 -49.63
C GLY A 199 -7.52 -0.02 -49.39
N VAL A 200 -8.48 0.78 -48.94
CA VAL A 200 -8.27 2.18 -48.58
C VAL A 200 -7.89 2.24 -47.09
N ALA A 201 -6.69 2.76 -46.82
CA ALA A 201 -6.24 3.05 -45.46
C ALA A 201 -6.84 4.39 -45.01
N MET A 202 -7.78 4.33 -44.07
CA MET A 202 -8.29 5.52 -43.38
C MET A 202 -7.50 5.68 -42.08
N VAL A 203 -7.00 6.88 -41.81
CA VAL A 203 -6.45 7.23 -40.49
C VAL A 203 -7.63 7.73 -39.66
N GLU A 204 -8.14 6.87 -38.77
CA GLU A 204 -9.07 7.31 -37.74
C GLU A 204 -8.24 7.72 -36.51
N SER A 205 -8.27 9.01 -36.17
CA SER A 205 -7.72 9.49 -34.89
C SER A 205 -8.70 9.09 -33.78
N ASP A 206 -8.57 7.86 -33.30
CA ASP A 206 -9.31 7.43 -32.10
C ASP A 206 -8.68 8.12 -30.89
N SER A 207 -9.33 9.19 -30.43
CA SER A 207 -8.92 9.96 -29.27
C SER A 207 -9.28 9.16 -28.01
N LYS A 208 -8.48 8.15 -27.67
CA LYS A 208 -8.71 7.36 -26.45
C LYS A 208 -8.37 8.21 -25.23
N SER A 209 -9.40 8.84 -24.65
CA SER A 209 -9.29 9.51 -23.36
C SER A 209 -9.58 8.53 -22.24
N GLY A 210 -8.63 8.36 -21.31
CA GLY A 210 -8.75 7.49 -20.15
C GLY A 210 -8.58 8.26 -18.84
N PHE A 211 -9.02 7.64 -17.74
CA PHE A 211 -8.78 8.14 -16.38
C PHE A 211 -7.86 7.19 -15.63
N GLN A 212 -6.88 7.73 -14.94
CA GLN A 212 -5.93 6.99 -14.13
C GLN A 212 -5.98 7.50 -12.69
N ILE A 213 -6.01 6.58 -11.72
CA ILE A 213 -6.07 6.95 -10.29
C ILE A 213 -4.68 7.30 -9.81
N VAL A 214 -4.49 8.55 -9.37
CA VAL A 214 -3.19 9.08 -8.97
C VAL A 214 -3.13 9.47 -7.51
N GLY A 215 -4.23 9.37 -6.79
CA GLY A 215 -4.27 9.62 -5.36
C GLY A 215 -5.55 9.12 -4.72
N PHE A 216 -5.44 8.71 -3.47
CA PHE A 216 -6.54 8.19 -2.67
C PHE A 216 -6.50 8.80 -1.27
N GLU A 217 -7.43 9.71 -1.02
CA GLU A 217 -7.52 10.45 0.24
C GLU A 217 -8.84 10.15 0.95
N VAL A 218 -8.85 10.25 2.27
CA VAL A 218 -10.02 10.07 3.12
C VAL A 218 -10.11 11.16 4.17
N VAL A 219 -11.33 11.64 4.39
CA VAL A 219 -11.69 12.49 5.52
C VAL A 219 -12.67 11.70 6.40
N PRO A 220 -12.25 11.28 7.60
CA PRO A 220 -13.08 10.50 8.50
C PRO A 220 -14.01 11.39 9.32
N TYR A 221 -15.27 10.96 9.46
CA TYR A 221 -16.27 11.65 10.25
C TYR A 221 -17.05 10.68 11.15
N SER A 222 -17.50 11.20 12.29
CA SER A 222 -18.47 10.55 13.17
C SER A 222 -19.83 11.20 12.98
N VAL A 223 -20.84 10.43 12.56
CA VAL A 223 -22.18 10.94 12.25
C VAL A 223 -23.23 10.02 12.85
N ARG A 224 -24.01 10.54 13.80
CA ARG A 224 -25.18 9.86 14.33
C ARG A 224 -26.32 9.96 13.32
N ARG A 225 -26.82 8.81 12.87
CA ARG A 225 -28.00 8.72 12.00
C ARG A 225 -29.11 7.95 12.69
N ASP A 226 -30.35 8.24 12.30
CA ASP A 226 -31.52 7.53 12.80
C ASP A 226 -31.57 6.10 12.21
N PRO A 227 -31.47 5.04 13.04
CA PRO A 227 -31.39 3.67 12.56
C PRO A 227 -32.67 3.20 11.84
N GLU A 228 -33.84 3.76 12.12
CA GLU A 228 -35.10 3.35 11.49
C GLU A 228 -35.20 3.81 10.04
N SER A 229 -34.77 5.05 9.76
CA SER A 229 -34.66 5.58 8.40
C SER A 229 -33.67 4.77 7.55
N MET A 230 -32.52 4.43 8.13
CA MET A 230 -31.42 3.75 7.43
C MET A 230 -31.69 2.26 7.24
N SER A 231 -32.45 1.61 8.12
CA SER A 231 -32.82 0.19 8.00
C SER A 231 -33.67 -0.11 6.76
N LYS A 232 -34.32 0.90 6.17
CA LYS A 232 -35.11 0.77 4.93
C LYS A 232 -34.22 0.71 3.68
N LEU A 233 -32.99 1.18 3.78
CA LEU A 233 -32.04 1.20 2.68
C LEU A 233 -31.36 -0.17 2.54
N LYS A 234 -31.11 -0.56 1.30
CA LYS A 234 -30.28 -1.70 0.95
C LYS A 234 -28.84 -1.22 0.76
N MET A 235 -27.90 -2.14 0.99
CA MET A 235 -26.49 -1.87 0.73
C MET A 235 -26.30 -1.31 -0.67
N TYR A 236 -25.59 -0.18 -0.75
CA TYR A 236 -25.33 0.63 -1.91
C TYR A 236 -26.46 1.51 -2.45
N ASP A 237 -27.54 1.68 -1.70
CA ASP A 237 -28.50 2.73 -1.99
C ASP A 237 -27.88 4.11 -1.74
N LYS A 238 -28.39 5.13 -2.44
CA LYS A 238 -27.96 6.51 -2.24
C LYS A 238 -28.35 6.96 -0.83
N ALA A 239 -27.38 7.54 -0.13
CA ALA A 239 -27.57 8.15 1.16
C ALA A 239 -27.56 9.68 1.04
N ASP A 240 -28.10 10.36 2.04
CA ASP A 240 -27.99 11.81 2.13
C ASP A 240 -26.53 12.21 2.36
N SER A 241 -26.03 13.13 1.53
CA SER A 241 -24.72 13.74 1.71
C SER A 241 -24.70 14.51 3.03
N VAL A 242 -23.61 14.35 3.77
CA VAL A 242 -23.47 14.94 5.10
C VAL A 242 -22.56 16.14 4.99
N ASN A 243 -23.13 17.33 5.17
CA ASN A 243 -22.36 18.54 5.35
C ASN A 243 -21.86 18.54 6.80
N CYS A 244 -20.66 17.99 7.02
CA CYS A 244 -20.14 17.59 8.33
C CYS A 244 -20.04 18.79 9.30
N PRO A 245 -20.91 18.89 10.32
CA PRO A 245 -20.80 19.91 11.34
C PRO A 245 -19.80 19.44 12.41
N LEU A 246 -18.95 20.34 12.89
CA LEU A 246 -18.01 20.13 14.01
C LEU A 246 -18.70 19.90 15.38
N GLU A 247 -20.01 19.64 15.39
CA GLU A 247 -20.81 19.53 16.61
C GLU A 247 -20.76 18.12 17.18
N LEU A 248 -20.19 17.97 18.39
CA LEU A 248 -20.13 16.71 19.14
C LEU A 248 -21.50 16.03 19.28
N GLU A 249 -22.58 16.79 19.40
CA GLU A 249 -23.94 16.25 19.61
C GLU A 249 -24.42 15.40 18.43
N LYS A 250 -23.85 15.63 17.23
CA LYS A 250 -24.13 14.86 16.02
C LYS A 250 -23.15 13.70 15.80
N SER A 251 -22.20 13.49 16.71
CA SER A 251 -21.24 12.38 16.63
C SER A 251 -21.85 11.09 17.16
N GLN A 252 -21.45 9.95 16.59
CA GLN A 252 -21.91 8.63 16.99
C GLN A 252 -21.08 8.12 18.17
N ALA A 253 -21.65 8.16 19.37
CA ALA A 253 -21.05 7.56 20.57
C ALA A 253 -21.13 6.02 20.53
N ILE A 254 -20.13 5.35 21.11
CA ILE A 254 -20.08 3.90 21.24
C ILE A 254 -20.75 3.49 22.57
N ARG A 255 -21.95 2.94 22.51
CA ARG A 255 -22.69 2.43 23.68
C ARG A 255 -23.28 1.04 23.41
N GLU A 256 -23.58 0.31 24.48
CA GLU A 256 -24.32 -0.96 24.40
C GLU A 256 -25.74 -0.72 23.87
N ASN A 257 -26.26 -1.67 23.10
CA ASN A 257 -27.58 -1.63 22.43
C ASN A 257 -27.77 -0.51 21.38
N GLU A 258 -26.77 0.33 21.13
CA GLU A 258 -26.79 1.28 19.99
C GLU A 258 -26.49 0.55 18.68
N ARG A 259 -27.06 1.06 17.58
CA ARG A 259 -26.81 0.57 16.22
C ARG A 259 -25.95 1.58 15.49
N ILE A 260 -24.90 1.11 14.80
CA ILE A 260 -24.02 1.98 14.03
C ILE A 260 -24.40 1.87 12.55
N THR A 261 -24.67 3.01 11.93
CA THR A 261 -24.88 3.07 10.47
C THR A 261 -23.58 3.50 9.79
N PHE A 262 -23.08 2.68 8.87
CA PHE A 262 -21.92 3.00 8.05
C PHE A 262 -22.32 3.53 6.68
N THR A 263 -21.63 4.58 6.25
CA THR A 263 -21.87 5.26 4.96
C THR A 263 -20.57 5.84 4.44
N TYR A 264 -20.50 6.13 3.16
CA TYR A 264 -19.37 6.84 2.59
C TYR A 264 -19.82 7.78 1.48
N GLU A 265 -18.99 8.76 1.20
CA GLU A 265 -19.13 9.67 0.07
C GLU A 265 -17.87 9.58 -0.79
N VAL A 266 -18.03 9.71 -2.10
CA VAL A 266 -16.93 9.66 -3.06
C VAL A 266 -16.96 10.94 -3.88
N GLU A 267 -15.80 11.59 -3.95
CA GLU A 267 -15.60 12.77 -4.76
C GLU A 267 -14.39 12.57 -5.66
N TYR A 268 -14.62 12.57 -6.97
CA TYR A 268 -13.55 12.51 -7.97
C TYR A 268 -13.02 13.91 -8.25
N VAL A 269 -11.71 14.09 -8.06
CA VAL A 269 -11.03 15.37 -8.27
C VAL A 269 -9.99 15.19 -9.38
N LYS A 270 -10.11 15.98 -10.44
CA LYS A 270 -9.11 15.98 -11.52
C LYS A 270 -7.81 16.60 -11.03
N SER A 271 -6.69 15.93 -11.26
CA SER A 271 -5.37 16.41 -10.88
C SER A 271 -4.38 16.34 -12.06
N ASN A 272 -3.38 17.22 -11.99
CA ASN A 272 -2.30 17.30 -12.99
C ASN A 272 -1.10 16.40 -12.63
N ILE A 273 -1.28 15.45 -11.71
CA ILE A 273 -0.22 14.53 -11.28
C ILE A 273 -0.07 13.46 -12.35
N ASN A 274 1.13 13.31 -12.90
CA ASN A 274 1.42 12.23 -13.83
C ASN A 274 1.38 10.89 -13.11
N TRP A 275 0.88 9.86 -13.79
CA TRP A 275 0.80 8.50 -13.25
C TRP A 275 2.13 7.96 -12.73
N SER A 276 3.24 8.21 -13.45
CA SER A 276 4.58 7.77 -13.04
C SER A 276 5.03 8.35 -11.69
N SER A 277 4.57 9.56 -11.35
CA SER A 277 4.89 10.27 -10.10
C SER A 277 3.83 10.08 -9.01
N ARG A 278 2.82 9.23 -9.22
CA ARG A 278 1.70 9.09 -8.25
C ARG A 278 2.15 8.64 -6.86
N TRP A 279 3.27 7.91 -6.78
CA TRP A 279 3.85 7.43 -5.53
C TRP A 279 4.64 8.50 -4.76
N ASP A 280 5.03 9.60 -5.40
CA ASP A 280 5.87 10.62 -4.77
C ASP A 280 5.18 11.28 -3.57
N ALA A 281 3.85 11.41 -3.60
CA ALA A 281 3.08 11.93 -2.48
C ALA A 281 3.08 10.99 -1.26
N TYR A 282 3.25 9.70 -1.48
CA TYR A 282 3.22 8.67 -0.44
C TYR A 282 4.59 8.44 0.20
N LEU A 283 5.66 8.65 -0.56
CA LEU A 283 7.04 8.50 -0.08
C LEU A 283 7.53 9.70 0.74
N LYS A 284 6.87 10.85 0.66
CA LYS A 284 7.25 12.10 1.35
C LYS A 284 6.84 12.17 2.83
N MET A 285 6.55 11.04 3.47
CA MET A 285 6.20 11.05 4.89
C MET A 285 7.39 11.44 5.78
N ASP A 286 7.35 12.68 6.29
CA ASP A 286 8.29 13.26 7.27
C ASP A 286 8.32 12.55 8.64
N GLY A 287 7.65 11.42 8.78
CA GLY A 287 7.53 10.63 10.02
C GLY A 287 8.42 9.39 10.09
N ALA A 288 9.10 9.01 9.00
CA ALA A 288 10.04 7.90 9.02
C ALA A 288 11.29 8.30 9.80
N LYS A 289 11.20 8.28 11.14
CA LYS A 289 12.36 8.07 12.01
C LYS A 289 12.97 6.77 11.53
N VAL A 290 13.90 6.84 10.59
CA VAL A 290 14.70 5.71 10.14
C VAL A 290 15.13 5.02 11.42
N HIS A 291 14.77 3.74 11.58
CA HIS A 291 15.23 2.91 12.70
C HIS A 291 16.73 2.73 12.55
N TRP A 292 17.48 3.82 12.81
CA TRP A 292 18.92 3.92 12.74
C TRP A 292 19.56 2.90 13.67
N PHE A 293 18.81 2.43 14.67
CA PHE A 293 19.17 1.31 15.52
C PHE A 293 19.42 0.02 14.73
N SER A 294 18.57 -0.33 13.75
CA SER A 294 18.76 -1.52 12.91
C SER A 294 19.92 -1.37 11.94
N ILE A 295 20.11 -0.16 11.39
CA ILE A 295 21.24 0.15 10.49
C ILE A 295 22.57 0.11 11.27
N MET A 296 22.61 0.69 12.47
CA MET A 296 23.78 0.65 13.34
C MET A 296 24.12 -0.78 13.77
N ASN A 297 23.11 -1.58 14.12
CA ASN A 297 23.30 -2.98 14.49
C ASN A 297 23.90 -3.79 13.33
N SER A 298 23.41 -3.59 12.11
CA SER A 298 23.97 -4.22 10.91
C SER A 298 25.40 -3.77 10.63
N MET A 299 25.69 -2.46 10.77
CA MET A 299 27.04 -1.93 10.59
C MET A 299 28.03 -2.52 11.61
N MET A 300 27.62 -2.69 12.87
CA MET A 300 28.48 -3.30 13.90
C MET A 300 28.92 -4.72 13.50
N VAL A 301 27.99 -5.53 12.98
CA VAL A 301 28.25 -6.91 12.55
C VAL A 301 29.17 -6.98 11.33
N VAL A 302 29.22 -5.95 10.48
CA VAL A 302 30.12 -5.90 9.31
C VAL A 302 31.51 -5.37 9.68
N PHE A 303 31.58 -4.28 10.46
CA PHE A 303 32.86 -3.65 10.77
C PHE A 303 33.72 -4.47 11.74
N PHE A 304 33.13 -5.20 12.69
CA PHE A 304 33.89 -6.02 13.63
C PHE A 304 34.70 -7.14 12.95
N PRO A 305 34.11 -8.01 12.11
CA PRO A 305 34.85 -9.02 11.37
C PRO A 305 35.85 -8.42 10.38
N ALA A 306 35.46 -7.35 9.68
CA ALA A 306 36.36 -6.66 8.74
C ALA A 306 37.61 -6.12 9.45
N GLY A 307 37.45 -5.53 10.65
CA GLY A 307 38.55 -5.05 11.47
C GLY A 307 39.50 -6.16 11.92
N ILE A 308 38.96 -7.31 12.36
CA ILE A 308 39.77 -8.46 12.77
C ILE A 308 40.58 -9.00 11.58
N VAL A 309 39.96 -9.17 10.42
CA VAL A 309 40.63 -9.62 9.19
C VAL A 309 41.74 -8.64 8.79
N PHE A 310 41.47 -7.33 8.88
CA PHE A 310 42.46 -6.30 8.58
C PHE A 310 43.66 -6.35 9.52
N VAL A 311 43.46 -6.56 10.83
CA VAL A 311 44.55 -6.72 11.80
C VAL A 311 45.37 -7.98 11.52
N ILE A 312 44.73 -9.10 11.19
CA ILE A 312 45.42 -10.35 10.84
C ILE A 312 46.26 -10.16 9.57
N PHE A 313 45.70 -9.51 8.56
CA PHE A 313 46.40 -9.19 7.33
C PHE A 313 47.64 -8.32 7.60
N LEU A 314 47.48 -7.22 8.35
CA LEU A 314 48.60 -6.33 8.71
C LEU A 314 49.67 -7.05 9.53
N ARG A 315 49.28 -7.92 10.49
CA ARG A 315 50.24 -8.74 11.24
C ARG A 315 51.02 -9.69 10.33
N THR A 316 50.33 -10.31 9.38
CA THR A 316 50.94 -11.26 8.43
C THR A 316 51.93 -10.54 7.52
N VAL A 317 51.53 -9.40 6.94
CA VAL A 317 52.40 -8.58 6.08
C VAL A 317 53.62 -8.06 6.84
N ARG A 318 53.44 -7.52 8.05
CA ARG A 318 54.56 -7.06 8.88
C ARG A 318 55.55 -8.19 9.18
N ARG A 319 55.04 -9.37 9.55
CA ARG A 319 55.88 -10.55 9.83
C ARG A 319 56.67 -10.98 8.60
N ASP A 320 56.04 -10.97 7.43
CA ASP A 320 56.68 -11.38 6.18
C ASP A 320 57.75 -10.38 5.72
N LEU A 321 57.47 -9.07 5.82
CA LEU A 321 58.47 -8.02 5.55
C LEU A 321 59.67 -8.10 6.50
N THR A 322 59.46 -8.39 7.79
CA THR A 322 60.57 -8.60 8.74
C THR A 322 61.38 -9.85 8.40
N ARG A 323 60.72 -10.93 7.97
CA ARG A 323 61.39 -12.18 7.58
C ARG A 323 62.19 -12.01 6.29
N GLY A 324 61.66 -11.28 5.31
CA GLY A 324 62.37 -10.94 4.08
C GLY A 324 63.64 -10.12 4.35
N LYS A 325 63.57 -9.14 5.26
CA LYS A 325 64.75 -8.36 5.69
C LYS A 325 65.80 -9.24 6.41
N VAL A 326 65.37 -10.15 7.27
CA VAL A 326 66.28 -11.07 7.99
C VAL A 326 66.95 -12.05 7.03
N ILE A 327 66.21 -12.63 6.07
CA ILE A 327 66.79 -13.54 5.07
C ILE A 327 67.77 -12.78 4.19
N ASN A 328 67.41 -11.59 3.69
CA ASN A 328 68.31 -10.78 2.87
C ASN A 328 69.59 -10.38 3.62
N ALA A 329 69.49 -10.04 4.91
CA ALA A 329 70.65 -9.77 5.76
C ALA A 329 71.49 -11.03 6.03
N ALA A 330 70.84 -12.17 6.28
CA ALA A 330 71.50 -13.45 6.51
C ALA A 330 72.15 -14.04 5.26
N THR A 331 71.66 -13.73 4.05
CA THR A 331 72.32 -14.08 2.78
C THR A 331 73.43 -13.09 2.43
N ALA A 332 73.33 -11.81 2.81
CA ALA A 332 74.38 -10.82 2.57
C ALA A 332 75.64 -11.08 3.42
N TYR A 333 75.48 -11.57 4.66
CA TYR A 333 76.59 -11.85 5.58
C TYR A 333 77.62 -12.87 5.05
N PRO A 334 77.24 -14.09 4.57
CA PRO A 334 78.18 -15.07 4.04
C PRO A 334 78.76 -14.72 2.67
N ILE A 335 78.11 -13.87 1.87
CA ILE A 335 78.64 -13.40 0.57
C ILE A 335 79.84 -12.47 0.81
N SER A 336 79.72 -11.52 1.76
CA SER A 336 80.83 -10.61 2.09
C SER A 336 82.07 -11.34 2.64
N GLN A 337 81.88 -12.41 3.43
CA GLN A 337 82.98 -13.20 3.96
C GLN A 337 83.68 -14.06 2.89
N ARG A 338 82.93 -14.62 1.92
CA ARG A 338 83.53 -15.36 0.80
C ARG A 338 84.36 -14.47 -0.13
N GLU A 339 83.93 -13.22 -0.33
CA GLU A 339 84.69 -12.21 -1.07
C GLU A 339 85.99 -11.86 -0.34
N GLN A 340 85.93 -11.57 0.96
CA GLN A 340 87.12 -11.25 1.76
C GLN A 340 88.11 -12.42 1.85
N ALA A 341 87.63 -13.66 1.99
CA ALA A 341 88.49 -14.84 2.00
C ALA A 341 89.15 -15.15 0.64
N SER A 342 88.50 -14.81 -0.48
CA SER A 342 89.09 -14.95 -1.82
C SER A 342 90.16 -13.88 -2.09
N VAL A 343 89.93 -12.64 -1.65
CA VAL A 343 90.92 -11.54 -1.77
C VAL A 343 92.14 -11.81 -0.89
N ALA A 344 91.97 -12.33 0.32
CA ALA A 344 93.09 -12.69 1.21
C ALA A 344 93.97 -13.83 0.65
N LYS A 345 93.40 -14.75 -0.14
CA LYS A 345 94.16 -15.80 -0.85
C LYS A 345 94.99 -15.28 -2.02
N LEU A 346 94.59 -14.16 -2.63
CA LEU A 346 95.33 -13.52 -3.74
C LEU A 346 96.50 -12.65 -3.26
N LEU A 347 96.57 -12.34 -1.96
CA LEU A 347 97.64 -11.52 -1.36
C LEU A 347 98.74 -12.34 -0.67
N GLN A 348 98.76 -13.67 -0.84
CA GLN A 348 99.87 -14.49 -0.34
C GLN A 348 101.03 -14.47 -1.36
N PRO A 349 102.22 -13.94 -0.99
CA PRO A 349 103.38 -13.93 -1.89
C PRO A 349 103.92 -15.35 -2.09
N SER A 350 104.27 -15.69 -3.33
CA SER A 350 104.98 -16.92 -3.67
C SER A 350 106.40 -16.86 -3.10
N THR A 351 106.63 -17.48 -1.95
CA THR A 351 107.98 -17.86 -1.53
C THR A 351 108.37 -19.12 -2.25
N SER A 352 109.00 -18.94 -3.43
CA SER A 352 109.84 -19.94 -4.07
C SER A 352 111.25 -19.85 -3.49
N MET A 353 111.73 -20.92 -2.87
CA MET A 353 113.11 -21.38 -3.04
C MET A 353 113.23 -22.84 -2.59
#